data_AF-A0A1Q7VAV1-F1
#
_entry.id   AF-A0A1Q7VAV1-F1
#
_cell.length_a   1.000
_cell.length_b   1.000
_cell.length_c   1.000
_cell.angle_alpha   90.00
_cell.angle_beta   90.00
_cell.angle_gamma   90.00
#
_symmetry.space_group_name_H-M   'P 1'
#
loop_
_entity.id
_entity.type
_entity.pdbx_description
1 polymer ?
#
loop_
_entity_poly.entity_id
_entity_poly.type
_entity_poly.pdbx_seq_one_letter_code
_entity_poly.pdbx_strand_id
1 'polypeptide(L)'
;MKAYGKPTGQYEFQTQENGAQVTVKNLSYRGRVNGVVKSADFTMRNGKASRIEFWIQGDPGPTCLGYTCEPQSARAVFRELGKPKNMTANTDVICYQSEDGKSFLSAYLGHHGEADIDVAFLSDFPNCLHKTASTTKNSLSEWKTSESIHLGSSEEEVVKVYGKPTREEPVNAAKCCKYMIPGSRKGDHLPDFGQKVLFYEGMELHQTGFGIRNGRVSFIWISDSE
;
A
#
# COMPACT_ATOMS: atom_id res chain seq x y z
N MET A 1 11.61 3.23 30.84
CA MET A 1 11.86 3.03 29.40
C MET A 1 10.53 2.65 28.76
N LYS A 2 9.89 3.53 27.96
CA LYS A 2 8.64 3.17 27.26
C LYS A 2 9.04 2.24 26.10
N ALA A 3 8.88 0.93 26.29
CA ALA A 3 9.31 -0.07 25.31
C ALA A 3 8.61 0.09 23.94
N TYR A 4 7.43 0.69 23.94
CA TYR A 4 6.67 1.04 22.75
C TYR A 4 6.33 2.54 22.80
N GLY A 5 6.49 3.24 21.67
CA GLY A 5 6.25 4.68 21.54
C GLY A 5 4.77 5.06 21.60
N LYS A 6 4.31 5.93 20.70
CA LYS A 6 2.86 6.14 20.50
C LYS A 6 2.29 4.92 19.74
N PRO A 7 1.08 4.46 20.05
CA PRO A 7 0.41 3.43 19.26
C PRO A 7 0.20 3.92 17.83
N THR A 8 0.36 3.02 16.87
CA THR A 8 0.10 3.25 15.45
C THR A 8 -1.38 3.05 15.10
N GLY A 9 -2.11 2.28 15.92
CA GLY A 9 -3.55 2.11 15.82
C GLY A 9 -4.20 2.09 17.19
N GLN A 10 -5.41 2.63 17.29
CA GLN A 10 -6.20 2.60 18.52
C GLN A 10 -7.68 2.47 18.18
N TYR A 11 -8.33 1.47 18.77
CA TYR A 11 -9.78 1.31 18.72
C TYR A 11 -10.33 1.05 20.12
N GLU A 12 -11.50 1.61 20.43
CA GLU A 12 -12.15 1.48 21.73
C GLU A 12 -13.64 1.20 21.54
N PHE A 13 -14.16 0.25 22.30
CA PHE A 13 -15.57 -0.12 22.28
C PHE A 13 -16.04 -0.58 23.67
N GLN A 14 -17.35 -0.55 23.88
CA GLN A 14 -18.00 -1.04 25.09
C GLN A 14 -18.61 -2.41 24.81
N THR A 15 -18.44 -3.35 25.73
CA THR A 15 -19.08 -4.67 25.69
C THR A 15 -19.69 -5.02 27.05
N GLN A 16 -20.55 -6.04 27.12
CA GLN A 16 -21.06 -6.58 28.38
C GLN A 16 -20.43 -7.92 28.68
N GLU A 17 -19.86 -8.07 29.87
CA GLU A 17 -19.31 -9.33 30.37
C GLU A 17 -19.82 -9.58 31.78
N ASN A 18 -20.42 -10.75 32.01
CA ASN A 18 -21.00 -11.13 33.30
C ASN A 18 -21.97 -10.07 33.88
N GLY A 19 -22.75 -9.42 33.01
CA GLY A 19 -23.72 -8.39 33.41
C GLY A 19 -23.13 -7.02 33.74
N ALA A 20 -21.81 -6.83 33.63
CA ALA A 20 -21.13 -5.56 33.81
C ALA A 20 -20.72 -4.96 32.45
N GLN A 21 -20.80 -3.63 32.34
CA GLN A 21 -20.27 -2.91 31.18
C GLN A 21 -18.74 -2.84 31.29
N VAL A 22 -18.04 -3.28 30.25
CA VAL A 22 -16.58 -3.33 30.17
C VAL A 22 -16.13 -2.49 28.99
N THR A 23 -15.21 -1.55 29.27
CA THR A 23 -14.51 -0.81 28.22
C THR A 23 -13.35 -1.66 27.72
N VAL A 24 -13.36 -1.98 26.44
CA VAL A 24 -12.27 -2.68 25.75
C VAL A 24 -11.57 -1.69 24.83
N LYS A 25 -10.26 -1.57 24.99
CA LYS A 25 -9.42 -0.72 24.17
C LYS A 25 -8.28 -1.54 23.58
N ASN A 26 -8.21 -1.61 22.26
CA ASN A 26 -7.09 -2.22 21.55
C ASN A 26 -6.07 -1.15 21.19
N LEU A 27 -4.81 -1.42 21.53
CA LEU A 27 -3.66 -0.58 21.20
C LEU A 27 -2.72 -1.39 20.32
N SER A 28 -2.56 -0.94 19.08
CA SER A 28 -1.64 -1.55 18.12
C SER A 28 -0.36 -0.73 18.07
N TYR A 29 0.78 -1.39 18.22
CA TYR A 29 2.09 -0.78 18.11
C TYR A 29 2.86 -1.44 16.99
N ARG A 30 3.21 -0.70 15.94
CA ARG A 30 4.23 -1.09 14.97
C ARG A 30 5.56 -0.45 15.37
N GLY A 31 6.63 -1.23 15.41
CA GLY A 31 7.97 -0.73 15.73
C GLY A 31 9.07 -1.63 15.21
N ARG A 32 10.32 -1.19 15.32
CA ARG A 32 11.49 -1.99 14.94
C ARG A 32 12.24 -2.44 16.19
N VAL A 33 12.56 -3.72 16.28
CA VAL A 33 13.47 -4.27 17.28
C VAL A 33 14.58 -5.01 16.55
N ASN A 34 15.80 -4.51 16.64
CA ASN A 34 16.98 -5.05 15.92
C ASN A 34 16.78 -5.15 14.40
N GLY A 35 16.13 -4.14 13.80
CA GLY A 35 15.89 -4.10 12.35
C GLY A 35 14.73 -4.98 11.86
N VAL A 36 14.10 -5.75 12.75
CA VAL A 36 12.90 -6.53 12.43
C VAL A 36 11.67 -5.72 12.85
N VAL A 37 10.74 -5.55 11.92
CA VAL A 37 9.44 -4.94 12.24
C VAL A 37 8.67 -5.93 13.12
N LYS A 38 8.18 -5.43 14.24
CA LYS A 38 7.34 -6.17 15.17
C LYS A 38 6.07 -5.37 15.37
N SER A 39 4.93 -6.03 15.27
CA SER A 39 3.69 -5.49 15.81
C SER A 39 3.39 -6.14 17.15
N ALA A 40 2.84 -5.33 18.06
CA ALA A 40 2.31 -5.78 19.32
C ALA A 40 0.93 -5.18 19.52
N ASP A 41 -0.05 -6.04 19.76
CA ASP A 41 -1.41 -5.64 20.08
C ASP A 41 -1.68 -5.85 21.57
N PHE A 42 -2.18 -4.82 22.23
CA PHE A 42 -2.57 -4.86 23.63
C PHE A 42 -4.07 -4.66 23.72
N THR A 43 -4.78 -5.68 24.19
CA THR A 43 -6.18 -5.53 24.58
C THR A 43 -6.25 -5.10 26.04
N MET A 44 -6.66 -3.87 26.25
CA MET A 44 -6.90 -3.27 27.55
C MET A 44 -8.38 -3.45 27.95
N ARG A 45 -8.64 -3.96 29.14
CA ARG A 45 -9.96 -4.05 29.76
C ARG A 45 -10.00 -3.18 31.00
N ASN A 46 -10.89 -2.18 31.03
CA ASN A 46 -11.00 -1.21 32.13
C ASN A 46 -9.63 -0.64 32.54
N GLY A 47 -8.81 -0.28 31.54
CA GLY A 47 -7.47 0.28 31.73
C GLY A 47 -6.35 -0.71 32.08
N LYS A 48 -6.62 -2.02 32.16
CA LYS A 48 -5.61 -3.06 32.43
C LYS A 48 -5.36 -3.95 31.23
N ALA A 49 -4.10 -4.29 30.95
CA ALA A 49 -3.78 -5.23 29.88
C ALA A 49 -4.36 -6.62 30.22
N SER A 50 -5.13 -7.16 29.29
CA SER A 50 -5.82 -8.45 29.43
C SER A 50 -5.35 -9.48 28.41
N ARG A 51 -4.82 -9.02 27.28
CA ARG A 51 -4.19 -9.84 26.24
C ARG A 51 -3.07 -9.04 25.62
N ILE A 52 -1.95 -9.71 25.33
CA ILE A 52 -0.84 -9.16 24.56
C ILE A 52 -0.55 -10.16 23.46
N GLU A 53 -0.63 -9.71 22.22
CA GLU A 53 -0.24 -10.49 21.05
C GLU A 53 1.00 -9.89 20.43
N PHE A 54 2.02 -10.73 20.23
CA PHE A 54 3.23 -10.34 19.54
C PHE A 54 3.22 -11.01 18.18
N TRP A 55 3.23 -10.20 17.14
CA TRP A 55 3.39 -10.71 15.80
C TRP A 55 4.83 -10.47 15.37
N ILE A 56 5.50 -11.58 15.10
CA ILE A 56 6.78 -11.61 14.38
C ILE A 56 6.50 -11.85 12.88
N GLN A 57 5.23 -11.81 12.47
CA GLN A 57 4.88 -11.78 11.05
C GLN A 57 5.50 -10.54 10.42
N GLY A 58 6.00 -10.69 9.18
CA GLY A 58 6.65 -9.63 8.42
C GLY A 58 5.80 -8.37 8.42
N ASP A 59 6.45 -7.21 8.32
CA ASP A 59 5.72 -5.94 8.14
C ASP A 59 4.70 -6.15 7.01
N PRO A 60 3.40 -5.82 7.18
CA PRO A 60 2.42 -5.90 6.09
C PRO A 60 2.78 -4.97 4.92
N GLY A 61 3.78 -4.11 5.11
CA GLY A 61 4.28 -3.18 4.12
C GLY A 61 3.84 -1.76 4.44
N PRO A 62 4.19 -0.82 3.55
CA PRO A 62 3.78 0.57 3.66
C PRO A 62 2.26 0.74 3.56
N THR A 63 1.71 1.59 4.43
CA THR A 63 0.31 2.04 4.34
C THR A 63 0.16 3.37 3.59
N CYS A 64 1.25 3.83 2.99
CA CYS A 64 1.37 5.12 2.30
C CYS A 64 2.23 4.99 1.06
N LEU A 65 1.81 5.62 -0.03
CA LEU A 65 2.66 5.88 -1.19
C LEU A 65 2.43 7.30 -1.71
N GLY A 66 3.40 8.17 -1.49
CA GLY A 66 3.22 9.60 -1.74
C GLY A 66 2.05 10.14 -0.91
N TYR A 67 0.93 10.40 -1.58
CA TYR A 67 -0.27 10.97 -0.96
C TYR A 67 -1.42 9.97 -0.79
N THR A 68 -1.22 8.69 -1.13
CA THR A 68 -2.19 7.60 -0.90
C THR A 68 -1.96 6.92 0.45
N CYS A 69 -2.09 7.68 1.53
CA CYS A 69 -1.98 7.15 2.90
C CYS A 69 -3.31 6.65 3.42
N GLU A 70 -3.31 5.58 4.22
CA GLU A 70 -4.51 5.06 4.91
C GLU A 70 -5.21 6.13 5.81
N PRO A 71 -6.54 6.31 5.68
CA PRO A 71 -7.40 5.75 4.63
C PRO A 71 -7.07 6.37 3.28
N GLN A 72 -6.75 5.53 2.28
CA GLN A 72 -6.23 5.99 0.99
C GLN A 72 -7.26 6.87 0.30
N SER A 73 -6.98 8.17 0.17
CA SER A 73 -7.97 9.11 -0.35
C SER A 73 -7.66 9.59 -1.77
N ALA A 74 -8.60 9.38 -2.69
CA ALA A 74 -8.55 9.95 -4.04
C ALA A 74 -8.53 11.49 -4.00
N ARG A 75 -9.18 12.10 -3.00
CA ARG A 75 -9.17 13.56 -2.81
C ARG A 75 -7.76 14.10 -2.52
N ALA A 76 -6.97 13.38 -1.74
CA ALA A 76 -5.58 13.76 -1.48
C ALA A 76 -4.76 13.72 -2.77
N VAL A 77 -4.92 12.68 -3.58
CA VAL A 77 -4.28 12.57 -4.89
C VAL A 77 -4.72 13.70 -5.83
N PHE A 78 -6.02 14.01 -5.90
CA PHE A 78 -6.53 15.09 -6.77
C PHE A 78 -6.04 16.48 -6.37
N ARG A 79 -5.85 16.73 -5.07
CA ARG A 79 -5.30 18.01 -4.60
C ARG A 79 -3.87 18.22 -5.13
N GLU A 80 -3.08 17.15 -5.16
CA GLU A 80 -1.66 17.23 -5.52
C GLU A 80 -1.42 17.09 -7.02
N LEU A 81 -2.13 16.18 -7.69
CA LEU A 81 -1.92 15.86 -9.10
C LEU A 81 -2.96 16.51 -10.04
N GLY A 82 -4.00 17.11 -9.48
CA GLY A 82 -5.18 17.58 -10.21
C GLY A 82 -6.17 16.45 -10.51
N LYS A 83 -7.47 16.78 -10.53
CA LYS A 83 -8.53 15.82 -10.94
C LYS A 83 -8.40 15.53 -12.45
N PRO A 84 -8.45 14.26 -12.90
CA PRO A 84 -8.43 13.93 -14.33
C PRO A 84 -9.60 14.59 -15.06
N LYS A 85 -9.33 15.21 -16.22
CA LYS A 85 -10.35 15.97 -16.97
C LYS A 85 -11.51 15.10 -17.49
N ASN A 86 -11.24 13.84 -17.78
CA ASN A 86 -12.21 12.91 -18.38
C ASN A 86 -12.89 12.01 -17.34
N MET A 87 -12.80 12.36 -16.06
CA MET A 87 -13.40 11.58 -14.98
C MET A 87 -14.93 11.72 -15.01
N THR A 88 -15.61 10.61 -15.17
CA THR A 88 -17.09 10.47 -15.09
C THR A 88 -17.49 9.76 -13.80
N ALA A 89 -18.79 9.75 -13.49
CA ALA A 89 -19.34 9.01 -12.35
C ALA A 89 -19.05 7.49 -12.38
N ASN A 90 -18.76 6.93 -13.56
CA ASN A 90 -18.46 5.51 -13.74
C ASN A 90 -16.95 5.23 -13.83
N THR A 91 -16.10 6.19 -13.44
CA THR A 91 -14.66 6.00 -13.47
C THR A 91 -14.25 5.07 -12.33
N ASP A 92 -13.75 3.89 -12.70
CA ASP A 92 -13.26 2.85 -11.80
C ASP A 92 -11.77 3.00 -11.51
N VAL A 93 -11.03 3.69 -12.39
CA VAL A 93 -9.59 3.85 -12.31
C VAL A 93 -9.15 5.22 -12.80
N ILE A 94 -8.21 5.82 -12.07
CA ILE A 94 -7.51 7.04 -12.48
C ILE A 94 -6.07 6.69 -12.88
N CYS A 95 -5.57 7.35 -13.92
CA CYS A 95 -4.24 7.14 -14.46
C CYS A 95 -3.50 8.48 -14.57
N TYR A 96 -2.25 8.50 -14.11
CA TYR A 96 -1.35 9.65 -14.20
C TYR A 96 -0.01 9.24 -14.80
N GLN A 97 0.62 10.20 -15.48
CA GLN A 97 1.98 10.11 -15.97
C GLN A 97 2.73 11.39 -15.62
N SER A 98 3.97 11.28 -15.16
CA SER A 98 4.85 12.44 -15.00
C SER A 98 5.15 13.11 -16.33
N GLU A 99 5.38 14.42 -16.31
CA GLU A 99 5.67 15.22 -17.51
C GLU A 99 6.91 14.73 -18.28
N ASP A 100 7.90 14.16 -17.59
CA ASP A 100 9.10 13.56 -18.20
C ASP A 100 8.84 12.18 -18.86
N GLY A 101 7.62 11.65 -18.67
CA GLY A 101 7.17 10.39 -19.21
C GLY A 101 7.75 9.14 -18.56
N LYS A 102 8.45 9.24 -17.41
CA LYS A 102 9.20 8.13 -16.81
C LYS A 102 8.50 7.42 -15.66
N SER A 103 7.47 8.00 -15.07
CA SER A 103 6.77 7.43 -13.93
C SER A 103 5.27 7.52 -14.09
N PHE A 104 4.58 6.49 -13.63
CA PHE A 104 3.17 6.26 -13.91
C PHE A 104 2.46 5.79 -12.64
N LEU A 105 1.29 6.36 -12.38
CA LEU A 105 0.43 5.99 -11.25
C LEU A 105 -0.93 5.58 -11.80
N SER A 106 -1.40 4.40 -11.43
CA SER A 106 -2.80 4.02 -11.57
C SER A 106 -3.41 3.77 -10.21
N ALA A 107 -4.65 4.23 -9.98
CA ALA A 107 -5.35 3.97 -8.74
C ALA A 107 -6.81 3.55 -9.01
N TYR A 108 -7.23 2.43 -8.41
CA TYR A 108 -8.62 1.96 -8.47
C TYR A 108 -9.45 2.67 -7.40
N LEU A 109 -10.60 3.21 -7.81
CA LEU A 109 -11.52 3.92 -6.93
C LEU A 109 -12.53 2.95 -6.32
N GLY A 110 -12.81 3.12 -5.03
CA GLY A 110 -13.77 2.27 -4.31
C GLY A 110 -15.21 2.40 -4.82
N HIS A 111 -15.99 1.34 -4.65
CA HIS A 111 -17.38 1.20 -5.15
C HIS A 111 -18.38 2.23 -4.60
N HIS A 112 -18.04 2.99 -3.56
CA HIS A 112 -18.91 3.98 -2.92
C HIS A 112 -18.66 5.44 -3.32
N GLY A 113 -17.83 5.68 -4.34
CA GLY A 113 -17.72 6.97 -5.01
C GLY A 113 -16.62 7.90 -4.48
N GLU A 114 -15.79 8.37 -5.42
CA GLU A 114 -14.82 9.49 -5.41
C GLU A 114 -13.89 9.73 -4.19
N ALA A 115 -14.04 9.07 -3.05
CA ALA A 115 -13.30 9.41 -1.83
C ALA A 115 -12.12 8.49 -1.56
N ASP A 116 -12.25 7.19 -1.85
CA ASP A 116 -11.33 6.15 -1.40
C ASP A 116 -10.64 5.44 -2.58
N ILE A 117 -9.39 5.06 -2.36
CA ILE A 117 -8.56 4.28 -3.29
C ILE A 117 -8.42 2.88 -2.70
N ASP A 118 -8.86 1.87 -3.44
CA ASP A 118 -8.73 0.46 -3.03
C ASP A 118 -7.34 -0.09 -3.39
N VAL A 119 -6.77 0.41 -4.49
CA VAL A 119 -5.48 -0.04 -5.01
C VAL A 119 -4.71 1.15 -5.57
N ALA A 120 -3.46 1.32 -5.15
CA ALA A 120 -2.51 2.25 -5.74
C ALA A 120 -1.34 1.47 -6.39
N PHE A 121 -1.00 1.82 -7.62
CA PHE A 121 0.08 1.19 -8.38
C PHE A 121 0.97 2.24 -9.03
N LEU A 122 2.20 2.37 -8.53
CA LEU A 122 3.23 3.27 -9.03
C LEU A 122 4.30 2.46 -9.76
N SER A 123 4.75 2.91 -10.93
CA SER A 123 5.76 2.19 -11.71
C SER A 123 6.62 3.12 -12.55
N ASP A 124 7.78 2.61 -12.97
CA ASP A 124 8.69 3.28 -13.92
C ASP A 124 8.43 2.89 -15.39
N PHE A 125 7.30 2.25 -15.66
CA PHE A 125 6.83 1.83 -16.97
C PHE A 125 5.33 2.15 -17.12
N PRO A 126 4.79 2.23 -18.34
CA PRO A 126 3.36 2.51 -18.53
C PRO A 126 2.48 1.45 -17.87
N ASN A 127 1.61 1.87 -16.93
CA ASN A 127 0.73 0.98 -16.18
C ASN A 127 -0.77 1.19 -16.45
N CYS A 128 -1.13 2.00 -17.43
CA CYS A 128 -2.49 2.08 -17.95
C CYS A 128 -2.47 1.84 -19.46
N LEU A 129 -3.17 0.79 -19.92
CA LEU A 129 -3.33 0.47 -21.33
C LEU A 129 -4.73 0.84 -21.79
N HIS A 130 -4.85 1.41 -23.00
CA HIS A 130 -6.13 1.82 -23.60
C HIS A 130 -7.00 2.76 -22.72
N LYS A 131 -6.42 3.36 -21.68
CA LYS A 131 -7.03 4.37 -20.79
C LYS A 131 -6.23 5.68 -20.94
N THR A 132 -6.91 6.82 -20.90
CA THR A 132 -6.23 8.12 -20.97
C THR A 132 -5.56 8.43 -19.64
N ALA A 133 -4.23 8.56 -19.63
CA ALA A 133 -3.48 9.07 -18.49
C ALA A 133 -3.50 10.61 -18.47
N SER A 134 -3.66 11.20 -17.28
CA SER A 134 -3.50 12.64 -17.07
C SER A 134 -2.03 12.97 -16.82
N THR A 135 -1.46 13.88 -17.61
CA THR A 135 -0.11 14.37 -17.35
C THR A 135 -0.11 15.27 -16.12
N THR A 136 0.81 15.02 -15.19
CA THR A 136 1.03 15.85 -14.00
C THR A 136 2.42 16.47 -14.00
N LYS A 137 2.52 17.69 -13.47
CA LYS A 137 3.81 18.39 -13.27
C LYS A 137 4.59 17.84 -12.09
N ASN A 138 3.93 17.10 -11.20
CA ASN A 138 4.59 16.51 -10.05
C ASN A 138 5.38 15.28 -10.50
N SER A 139 6.60 15.14 -9.98
CA SER A 139 7.44 13.99 -10.25
C SER A 139 6.95 12.79 -9.44
N LEU A 140 6.33 11.82 -10.10
CA LEU A 140 5.87 10.58 -9.48
C LEU A 140 7.06 9.70 -9.08
N SER A 141 8.23 9.90 -9.68
CA SER A 141 9.48 9.23 -9.27
C SER A 141 9.95 9.63 -7.86
N GLU A 142 9.52 10.80 -7.38
CA GLU A 142 9.82 11.28 -6.02
C GLU A 142 8.85 10.74 -4.97
N TRP A 143 7.77 10.07 -5.39
CA TRP A 143 6.84 9.45 -4.47
C TRP A 143 7.52 8.28 -3.76
N LYS A 144 7.29 8.23 -2.45
CA LYS A 144 7.92 7.27 -1.57
C LYS A 144 6.94 6.79 -0.51
N THR A 145 7.25 5.65 0.07
CA THR A 145 6.58 5.16 1.27
C THR A 145 6.92 6.00 2.49
N SER A 146 6.18 5.83 3.58
CA SER A 146 6.50 6.44 4.89
C SER A 146 7.92 6.12 5.36
N GLU A 147 8.44 4.94 4.99
CA GLU A 147 9.78 4.48 5.32
C GLU A 147 10.82 4.84 4.25
N SER A 148 10.45 5.71 3.29
CA SER A 148 11.31 6.25 2.23
C SER A 148 11.74 5.27 1.13
N ILE A 149 11.00 4.18 0.91
CA ILE A 149 11.18 3.33 -0.28
C ILE A 149 10.48 3.98 -1.48
N HIS A 150 11.13 4.01 -2.63
CA HIS A 150 10.64 4.64 -3.85
C HIS A 150 11.03 3.82 -5.10
N LEU A 151 10.59 4.25 -6.27
CA LEU A 151 11.05 3.65 -7.54
C LEU A 151 12.58 3.76 -7.64
N GLY A 152 13.25 2.66 -7.95
CA GLY A 152 14.70 2.56 -8.06
C GLY A 152 15.44 2.25 -6.76
N SER A 153 14.77 2.23 -5.59
CA SER A 153 15.35 1.69 -4.35
C SER A 153 15.83 0.26 -4.57
N SER A 154 16.90 -0.14 -3.91
CA SER A 154 17.43 -1.50 -4.01
C SER A 154 16.55 -2.52 -3.27
N GLU A 155 16.58 -3.76 -3.74
CA GLU A 155 15.94 -4.88 -3.04
C GLU A 155 16.41 -4.99 -1.58
N GLU A 156 17.71 -4.79 -1.35
CA GLU A 156 18.30 -4.82 -0.01
C GLU A 156 17.74 -3.74 0.91
N GLU A 157 17.47 -2.53 0.39
CA GLU A 157 16.82 -1.47 1.15
C GLU A 157 15.39 -1.86 1.55
N VAL A 158 14.63 -2.46 0.64
CA VAL A 158 13.27 -2.94 0.93
C VAL A 158 13.29 -3.98 2.05
N VAL A 159 14.13 -5.02 1.92
CA VAL A 159 14.25 -6.09 2.92
C VAL A 159 14.79 -5.56 4.26
N LYS A 160 15.69 -4.58 4.24
CA LYS A 160 16.19 -3.93 5.46
C LYS A 160 15.10 -3.12 6.17
N VAL A 161 14.18 -2.53 5.42
CA VAL A 161 13.11 -1.67 5.93
C VAL A 161 11.94 -2.49 6.48
N TYR A 162 11.47 -3.48 5.72
CA TYR A 162 10.25 -4.25 6.01
C TYR A 162 10.54 -5.66 6.55
N GLY A 163 11.80 -6.10 6.54
CA GLY A 163 12.19 -7.46 6.89
C GLY A 163 12.00 -8.44 5.73
N LYS A 164 12.01 -9.73 6.07
CA LYS A 164 11.78 -10.80 5.11
C LYS A 164 10.34 -10.69 4.56
N PRO A 165 10.13 -10.72 3.24
CA PRO A 165 8.80 -10.72 2.65
C PRO A 165 8.00 -11.96 3.08
N THR A 166 6.67 -11.83 3.11
CA THR A 166 5.75 -12.95 3.37
C THR A 166 5.91 -14.02 2.29
N ARG A 167 6.02 -13.60 1.03
CA ARG A 167 6.34 -14.47 -0.10
C ARG A 167 7.10 -13.72 -1.19
N GLU A 168 7.84 -14.48 -2.00
CA GLU A 168 8.47 -13.99 -3.22
C GLU A 168 7.91 -14.80 -4.39
N GLU A 169 7.41 -14.12 -5.42
CA GLU A 169 6.96 -14.78 -6.64
C GLU A 169 7.75 -14.28 -7.85
N PRO A 170 8.11 -15.14 -8.82
CA PRO A 170 8.60 -14.66 -10.10
C PRO A 170 7.51 -13.84 -10.79
N VAL A 171 7.89 -12.77 -11.47
CA VAL A 171 6.94 -12.00 -12.28
C VAL A 171 6.40 -12.92 -13.36
N ASN A 172 5.09 -13.15 -13.31
CA ASN A 172 4.36 -13.78 -14.40
C ASN A 172 3.49 -12.72 -15.06
N ALA A 173 3.97 -12.11 -16.14
CA ALA A 173 3.28 -11.05 -16.85
C ALA A 173 1.82 -11.43 -17.19
N ALA A 174 1.55 -12.69 -17.58
CA ALA A 174 0.18 -13.12 -17.88
C ALA A 174 -0.76 -13.10 -16.64
N LYS A 175 -0.23 -13.40 -15.44
CA LYS A 175 -0.97 -13.36 -14.17
C LYS A 175 -1.04 -11.92 -13.60
N CYS A 176 0.06 -11.17 -13.70
CA CYS A 176 0.19 -9.79 -13.24
C CYS A 176 -0.67 -8.81 -14.04
N CYS A 177 -0.80 -8.99 -15.36
CA CYS A 177 -1.43 -7.99 -16.23
C CYS A 177 -2.94 -7.90 -16.10
N LYS A 178 -3.64 -9.00 -15.83
CA LYS A 178 -5.11 -8.96 -15.69
C LYS A 178 -5.55 -8.11 -14.51
N TYR A 179 -4.74 -8.06 -13.45
CA TYR A 179 -5.09 -7.40 -12.19
C TYR A 179 -4.36 -6.07 -11.96
N MET A 180 -3.13 -5.90 -12.48
CA MET A 180 -2.32 -4.71 -12.18
C MET A 180 -2.26 -3.65 -13.28
N ILE A 181 -2.54 -3.99 -14.55
CA ILE A 181 -2.57 -2.98 -15.64
C ILE A 181 -4.01 -2.74 -16.07
N PRO A 182 -4.64 -1.66 -15.57
CA PRO A 182 -5.94 -1.21 -16.03
C PRO A 182 -6.03 -1.11 -17.55
N GLY A 183 -7.12 -1.67 -18.09
CA GLY A 183 -7.44 -1.63 -19.51
C GLY A 183 -6.64 -2.58 -20.41
N SER A 184 -5.76 -3.42 -19.86
CA SER A 184 -5.05 -4.44 -20.62
C SER A 184 -6.00 -5.42 -21.31
N ARG A 185 -5.62 -5.88 -22.51
CA ARG A 185 -6.37 -6.80 -23.36
C ARG A 185 -5.50 -7.99 -23.75
N LYS A 186 -6.15 -9.10 -24.09
CA LYS A 186 -5.45 -10.30 -24.60
C LYS A 186 -4.67 -9.93 -25.87
N GLY A 187 -3.37 -10.19 -25.86
CA GLY A 187 -2.47 -9.92 -26.98
C GLY A 187 -1.76 -8.57 -26.94
N ASP A 188 -2.03 -7.72 -25.95
CA ASP A 188 -1.25 -6.50 -25.74
C ASP A 188 0.22 -6.83 -25.44
N HIS A 189 1.12 -5.98 -25.93
CA HIS A 189 2.51 -6.00 -25.51
C HIS A 189 2.62 -5.43 -24.11
N LEU A 190 3.21 -6.20 -23.20
CA LEU A 190 3.28 -5.87 -21.79
C LEU A 190 4.65 -5.29 -21.45
N PRO A 191 4.73 -4.29 -20.55
CA PRO A 191 6.01 -3.74 -20.14
C PRO A 191 6.84 -4.78 -19.39
N ASP A 192 8.15 -4.57 -19.32
CA ASP A 192 9.03 -5.35 -18.46
C ASP A 192 8.86 -4.94 -17.00
N PHE A 193 8.07 -5.70 -16.26
CA PHE A 193 7.82 -5.50 -14.83
C PHE A 193 9.03 -5.85 -13.96
N GLY A 194 10.02 -6.60 -14.47
CA GLY A 194 11.12 -7.15 -13.71
C GLY A 194 11.06 -8.66 -13.53
N GLN A 195 11.93 -9.18 -12.66
CA GLN A 195 12.14 -10.62 -12.48
C GLN A 195 11.27 -11.23 -11.37
N LYS A 196 11.03 -10.49 -10.28
CA LYS A 196 10.28 -11.00 -9.12
C LYS A 196 9.48 -9.91 -8.42
N VAL A 197 8.56 -10.33 -7.56
CA VAL A 197 7.79 -9.46 -6.67
C VAL A 197 8.01 -9.92 -5.23
N LEU A 198 8.34 -8.96 -4.35
CA LEU A 198 8.35 -9.16 -2.91
C LEU A 198 6.97 -8.78 -2.36
N PHE A 199 6.25 -9.74 -1.80
CA PHE A 199 4.95 -9.50 -1.19
C PHE A 199 5.06 -9.39 0.33
N TYR A 200 4.46 -8.35 0.86
CA TYR A 200 4.28 -8.07 2.27
C TYR A 200 2.79 -8.06 2.52
N GLU A 201 2.32 -8.96 3.37
CA GLU A 201 0.89 -9.24 3.57
C GLU A 201 0.58 -9.17 5.06
N GLY A 202 -0.49 -8.44 5.41
CA GLY A 202 -1.01 -8.36 6.76
C GLY A 202 -2.06 -9.41 7.09
N MET A 203 -2.65 -9.31 8.29
CA MET A 203 -3.81 -10.12 8.68
C MET A 203 -5.13 -9.66 8.03
N GLU A 204 -5.14 -8.48 7.43
CA GLU A 204 -6.30 -7.89 6.75
C GLU A 204 -6.17 -7.97 5.22
N LEU A 205 -6.98 -7.18 4.51
CA LEU A 205 -6.98 -7.00 3.06
C LEU A 205 -5.77 -6.20 2.55
N HIS A 206 -4.95 -5.69 3.48
CA HIS A 206 -3.75 -4.93 3.15
C HIS A 206 -2.65 -5.82 2.57
N GLN A 207 -2.27 -5.55 1.33
CA GLN A 207 -1.16 -6.19 0.64
C GLN A 207 -0.29 -5.15 -0.04
N THR A 208 1.03 -5.29 0.13
CA THR A 208 2.01 -4.54 -0.66
C THR A 208 2.86 -5.47 -1.51
N GLY A 209 3.10 -5.08 -2.76
CA GLY A 209 4.04 -5.71 -3.68
C GLY A 209 5.12 -4.74 -4.13
N PHE A 210 6.40 -5.15 -4.01
CA PHE A 210 7.53 -4.46 -4.63
C PHE A 210 8.03 -5.28 -5.81
N GLY A 211 7.87 -4.76 -7.03
CA GLY A 211 8.44 -5.36 -8.22
C GLY A 211 9.94 -5.10 -8.29
N ILE A 212 10.73 -6.14 -8.53
CA ILE A 212 12.18 -6.04 -8.60
C ILE A 212 12.64 -6.31 -10.03
N ARG A 213 13.28 -5.30 -10.63
CA ARG A 213 13.98 -5.36 -11.90
C ARG A 213 15.45 -5.02 -11.70
N ASN A 214 16.33 -5.96 -12.02
CA ASN A 214 17.79 -5.81 -11.90
C ASN A 214 18.22 -5.37 -10.49
N GLY A 215 17.61 -5.98 -9.47
CA GLY A 215 17.88 -5.70 -8.05
C GLY A 215 17.32 -4.37 -7.53
N ARG A 216 16.46 -3.68 -8.31
CA ARG A 216 15.85 -2.39 -7.94
C ARG A 216 14.34 -2.42 -8.11
N VAL A 217 13.66 -1.59 -7.33
CA VAL A 217 12.20 -1.42 -7.36
C VAL A 217 11.77 -0.82 -8.70
N SER A 218 11.04 -1.58 -9.51
CA SER A 218 10.43 -1.13 -10.77
C SER A 218 8.98 -0.67 -10.59
N PHE A 219 8.30 -1.22 -9.58
CA PHE A 219 6.96 -0.82 -9.20
C PHE A 219 6.68 -1.00 -7.70
N ILE A 220 5.72 -0.23 -7.20
CA ILE A 220 5.15 -0.36 -5.86
C ILE A 220 3.63 -0.50 -6.04
N TRP A 221 3.07 -1.56 -5.48
CA TRP A 221 1.64 -1.86 -5.49
C TRP A 221 1.16 -1.94 -4.05
N ILE A 222 0.11 -1.18 -3.69
CA ILE A 222 -0.54 -1.23 -2.38
C ILE A 222 -2.03 -1.47 -2.63
N SER A 223 -2.62 -2.42 -1.92
CA SER A 223 -4.05 -2.76 -2.00
C SER A 223 -4.62 -2.91 -0.60
N ASP A 224 -5.80 -2.33 -0.37
CA ASP A 224 -6.59 -2.42 0.87
C ASP A 224 -7.94 -3.13 0.65
N SER A 225 -8.02 -4.03 -0.35
CA SER A 225 -9.26 -4.66 -0.82
C SER A 225 -9.12 -6.17 -1.03
N GLU A 226 -10.20 -6.94 -0.80
CA GLU A 226 -10.30 -8.40 -1.08
C GLU A 226 -10.04 -8.77 -2.54
#